data_AF-A0A2P5W5P3-F1
#
_entry.id   AF-A0A2P5W5P3-F1
#
_cell.length_a   1.000
_cell.length_b   1.000
_cell.length_c   1.000
_cell.angle_alpha   90.00
_cell.angle_beta   90.00
_cell.angle_gamma   90.00
#
_symmetry.space_group_name_H-M   'P 1'
#
loop_
_entity.id
_entity.type
_entity.pdbx_description
1 polymer ?
#
loop_
_entity_poly.entity_id
_entity_poly.type
_entity_poly.pdbx_seq_one_letter_code
_entity_poly.pdbx_strand_id
1 'polypeptide(L)'
;MLPINYESWHNMPDSNKTQALSNIKERFALEVSDAYIKKALGKKWRDHNSILKKEYFKKPISLEEKLQNVPPGMLRYQWEDAVRFWNSKKGEDRERVGTSSRQKQKFTHTTGSRSFACVAQAAEASSGQKVGRLQLFDITHRKKDGTPMTSEAVEIMGKLKDNKAEYEATASIDSSVNFEDIDNRIINEVLGPEKES
;
A
#
# COMPACT_ATOMS: atom_id res chain seq x y z
N MET A 1 -21.88 -9.70 -11.38
CA MET A 1 -20.54 -10.07 -10.86
C MET A 1 -19.51 -9.70 -11.92
N LEU A 2 -18.35 -9.18 -11.55
CA LEU A 2 -17.31 -8.81 -12.53
C LEU A 2 -16.50 -10.05 -12.93
N PRO A 3 -16.10 -10.21 -14.21
CA PRO A 3 -15.32 -11.37 -14.65
C PRO A 3 -13.96 -11.46 -13.95
N ILE A 4 -13.52 -12.67 -13.63
CA ILE A 4 -12.23 -12.94 -12.96
C ILE A 4 -11.12 -13.40 -13.92
N ASN A 5 -11.46 -13.72 -15.17
CA ASN A 5 -10.53 -14.26 -16.15
C ASN A 5 -9.61 -13.22 -16.79
N TYR A 6 -9.72 -11.94 -16.41
CA TYR A 6 -8.75 -10.93 -16.79
C TYR A 6 -7.56 -10.97 -15.84
N GLU A 7 -6.34 -10.97 -16.38
CA GLU A 7 -5.11 -11.00 -15.56
C GLU A 7 -4.96 -9.78 -14.65
N SER A 8 -5.54 -8.63 -15.03
CA SER A 8 -5.40 -7.36 -14.33
C SER A 8 -6.67 -6.53 -14.47
N TRP A 9 -6.93 -5.70 -13.45
CA TRP A 9 -7.99 -4.69 -13.49
C TRP A 9 -7.86 -3.74 -14.68
N HIS A 10 -6.63 -3.46 -15.10
CA HIS A 10 -6.35 -2.60 -16.24
C HIS A 10 -6.73 -3.26 -17.58
N ASN A 11 -6.65 -4.59 -17.65
CA ASN A 11 -7.02 -5.36 -18.85
C ASN A 11 -8.53 -5.60 -18.94
N MET A 12 -9.28 -5.38 -17.85
CA MET A 12 -10.73 -5.49 -17.87
C MET A 12 -11.32 -4.40 -18.78
N PRO A 13 -12.23 -4.73 -19.71
CA PRO A 13 -12.87 -3.76 -20.57
C PRO A 13 -13.60 -2.66 -19.80
N ASP A 14 -13.56 -1.44 -20.31
CA ASP A 14 -14.23 -0.31 -19.67
C ASP A 14 -15.76 -0.42 -19.71
N SER A 15 -16.31 -1.19 -20.63
CA SER A 15 -17.74 -1.54 -20.63
C SER A 15 -18.14 -2.27 -19.35
N ASN A 16 -17.36 -3.27 -18.91
CA ASN A 16 -17.60 -3.98 -17.65
C ASN A 16 -17.49 -3.04 -16.45
N LYS A 17 -16.45 -2.19 -16.42
CA LYS A 17 -16.25 -1.22 -15.33
C LYS A 17 -17.39 -0.20 -15.26
N THR A 18 -17.85 0.28 -16.42
CA THR A 18 -18.92 1.28 -16.54
C THR A 18 -20.26 0.68 -16.18
N GLN A 19 -20.57 -0.54 -16.64
CA GLN A 19 -21.79 -1.25 -16.24
C GLN A 19 -21.85 -1.46 -14.72
N ALA A 20 -20.75 -1.90 -14.11
CA ALA A 20 -20.70 -2.06 -12.65
C ALA A 20 -20.87 -0.72 -11.91
N LEU A 21 -20.31 0.37 -12.43
CA LEU A 21 -20.52 1.71 -11.88
C LEU A 21 -21.99 2.14 -11.97
N SER A 22 -22.66 1.94 -13.13
CA SER A 22 -24.08 2.24 -13.29
C SER A 22 -24.95 1.47 -12.30
N ASN A 23 -24.69 0.18 -12.13
CA ASN A 23 -25.43 -0.66 -11.18
C ASN A 23 -25.26 -0.20 -9.71
N ILE A 24 -24.09 0.37 -9.36
CA ILE A 24 -23.85 0.94 -8.03
C ILE A 24 -24.68 2.23 -7.88
N LYS A 25 -24.63 3.12 -8.87
CA LYS A 25 -25.36 4.39 -8.83
C LYS A 25 -26.88 4.22 -8.83
N GLU A 26 -27.38 3.16 -9.44
CA GLU A 26 -28.82 2.82 -9.41
C GLU A 26 -29.29 2.44 -7.99
N ARG A 27 -28.41 1.86 -7.18
CA ARG A 27 -28.75 1.37 -5.82
C ARG A 27 -28.38 2.32 -4.72
N PHE A 28 -27.40 3.20 -4.94
CA PHE A 28 -26.82 4.06 -3.91
C PHE A 28 -26.70 5.49 -4.42
N ALA A 29 -27.23 6.44 -3.66
CA ALA A 29 -26.94 7.86 -3.82
C ALA A 29 -25.57 8.16 -3.21
N LEU A 30 -24.54 8.29 -4.06
CA LEU A 30 -23.16 8.53 -3.65
C LEU A 30 -22.71 9.92 -4.07
N GLU A 31 -22.32 10.75 -3.11
CA GLU A 31 -21.71 12.07 -3.34
C GLU A 31 -20.18 11.97 -3.50
N VAL A 32 -19.73 11.05 -4.35
CA VAL A 32 -18.31 10.83 -4.62
C VAL A 32 -18.06 10.71 -6.12
N SER A 33 -16.83 10.99 -6.56
CA SER A 33 -16.50 10.97 -7.98
C SER A 33 -16.50 9.55 -8.56
N ASP A 34 -16.84 9.43 -9.85
CA ASP A 34 -16.79 8.17 -10.59
C ASP A 34 -15.40 7.56 -10.60
N ALA A 35 -14.37 8.41 -10.66
CA ALA A 35 -12.98 7.99 -10.57
C ALA A 35 -12.69 7.29 -9.23
N TYR A 36 -13.18 7.85 -8.13
CA TYR A 36 -13.06 7.24 -6.81
C TYR A 36 -13.79 5.90 -6.75
N ILE A 37 -15.03 5.83 -7.23
CA ILE A 37 -15.81 4.58 -7.23
C ILE A 37 -15.11 3.52 -8.08
N LYS A 38 -14.61 3.86 -9.28
CA LYS A 38 -13.86 2.92 -10.14
C LYS A 38 -12.57 2.43 -9.46
N LYS A 39 -11.86 3.30 -8.72
CA LYS A 39 -10.67 2.92 -7.93
C LYS A 39 -11.04 1.93 -6.82
N ALA A 40 -12.12 2.21 -6.08
CA ALA A 40 -12.64 1.34 -5.03
C ALA A 40 -13.11 -0.02 -5.58
N LEU A 41 -13.80 -0.02 -6.72
CA LEU A 41 -14.27 -1.21 -7.42
C LEU A 41 -13.08 -2.09 -7.85
N GLY A 42 -12.04 -1.49 -8.43
CA GLY A 42 -10.83 -2.21 -8.81
C GLY A 42 -10.11 -2.84 -7.62
N LYS A 43 -10.10 -2.16 -6.46
CA LYS A 43 -9.59 -2.75 -5.21
C LYS A 43 -10.42 -3.96 -4.80
N LYS A 44 -11.75 -3.82 -4.73
CA LYS A 44 -12.66 -4.92 -4.36
C LYS A 44 -12.53 -6.12 -5.28
N TRP A 45 -12.38 -5.90 -6.59
CA TRP A 45 -12.13 -6.96 -7.57
C TRP A 45 -10.81 -7.70 -7.30
N ARG A 46 -9.71 -6.99 -7.01
CA ARG A 46 -8.43 -7.61 -6.65
C ARG A 46 -8.50 -8.39 -5.34
N ASP A 47 -9.16 -7.83 -4.33
CA ASP A 47 -9.37 -8.47 -3.03
C ASP A 47 -10.15 -9.78 -3.20
N HIS A 48 -11.23 -9.75 -4.00
CA HIS A 48 -12.03 -10.94 -4.30
C HIS A 48 -11.22 -12.02 -5.02
N ASN A 49 -10.43 -11.66 -6.04
CA ASN A 49 -9.54 -12.61 -6.73
C ASN A 49 -8.50 -13.22 -5.78
N SER A 50 -7.96 -12.44 -4.85
CA SER A 50 -7.03 -12.92 -3.82
C SER A 50 -7.68 -13.97 -2.91
N ILE A 51 -8.92 -13.69 -2.46
CA ILE A 51 -9.71 -14.62 -1.64
C ILE A 51 -9.97 -15.93 -2.40
N LEU A 52 -10.44 -15.84 -3.65
CA LEU A 52 -10.67 -17.03 -4.49
C LEU A 52 -9.39 -17.85 -4.69
N LYS A 53 -8.27 -17.19 -5.01
CA LYS A 53 -6.99 -17.86 -5.19
C LYS A 53 -6.57 -18.58 -3.90
N LYS A 54 -6.76 -17.96 -2.73
CA LYS A 54 -6.46 -18.57 -1.43
C LYS A 54 -7.37 -19.76 -1.12
N GLU A 55 -8.67 -19.62 -1.27
CA GLU A 55 -9.66 -20.61 -0.85
C GLU A 55 -9.78 -21.81 -1.79
N TYR A 56 -9.53 -21.63 -3.09
CA TYR A 56 -9.76 -22.66 -4.10
C TYR A 56 -8.46 -23.10 -4.77
N PHE A 57 -7.60 -22.17 -5.20
CA PHE A 57 -6.41 -22.51 -5.98
C PHE A 57 -5.21 -22.96 -5.13
N LYS A 58 -5.01 -22.38 -3.94
CA LYS A 58 -3.87 -22.68 -3.05
C LYS A 58 -4.05 -23.95 -2.22
N LYS A 59 -5.16 -24.66 -2.37
CA LYS A 59 -5.38 -25.97 -1.74
C LYS A 59 -4.43 -27.03 -2.33
N PRO A 60 -3.97 -28.01 -1.51
CA PRO A 60 -3.07 -29.08 -1.94
C PRO A 60 -3.85 -30.20 -2.66
N ILE A 61 -4.49 -29.84 -3.78
CA ILE A 61 -5.26 -30.74 -4.65
C ILE A 61 -4.68 -30.68 -6.08
N SER A 62 -5.03 -31.65 -6.93
CA SER A 62 -4.51 -31.71 -8.31
C SER A 62 -5.01 -30.52 -9.15
N LEU A 63 -4.37 -30.28 -10.31
CA LEU A 63 -4.81 -29.22 -11.21
C LEU A 63 -6.21 -29.52 -11.78
N GLU A 64 -6.45 -30.78 -12.11
CA GLU A 64 -7.72 -31.31 -12.59
C GLU A 64 -8.83 -31.06 -11.56
N GLU A 65 -8.58 -31.37 -10.28
CA GLU A 65 -9.50 -31.09 -9.19
C GLU A 65 -9.74 -29.59 -9.01
N LYS A 66 -8.71 -28.74 -9.15
CA LYS A 66 -8.88 -27.28 -9.11
C LYS A 66 -9.80 -26.79 -10.22
N LEU A 67 -9.66 -27.31 -11.44
CA LEU A 67 -10.49 -26.93 -12.59
C LEU A 67 -11.95 -27.35 -12.39
N GLN A 68 -12.20 -28.50 -11.75
CA GLN A 68 -13.57 -28.95 -11.45
C GLN A 68 -14.21 -28.23 -10.28
N ASN A 69 -13.42 -27.75 -9.31
CA ASN A 69 -13.91 -27.01 -8.13
C ASN A 69 -14.24 -25.54 -8.45
N VAL A 70 -15.24 -25.33 -9.32
CA VAL A 70 -15.76 -24.01 -9.69
C VAL A 70 -16.48 -23.38 -8.48
N PRO A 71 -16.11 -22.16 -8.03
CA PRO A 71 -16.80 -21.48 -6.94
C PRO A 71 -18.30 -21.26 -7.24
N PRO A 72 -19.19 -21.33 -6.24
CA PRO A 72 -20.61 -21.08 -6.42
C PRO A 72 -20.88 -19.70 -7.06
N GLY A 73 -21.75 -19.66 -8.07
CA GLY A 73 -22.09 -18.43 -8.80
C GLY A 73 -21.03 -17.95 -9.80
N MET A 74 -19.94 -18.70 -10.00
CA MET A 74 -18.90 -18.42 -10.98
C MET A 74 -19.17 -19.16 -12.30
N LEU A 75 -18.91 -18.51 -13.43
CA LEU A 75 -18.96 -19.16 -14.73
C LEU A 75 -17.72 -20.05 -14.92
N ARG A 76 -17.93 -21.31 -15.32
CA ARG A 76 -16.86 -22.31 -15.46
C ARG A 76 -15.70 -21.83 -16.32
N TYR A 77 -15.98 -21.28 -17.50
CA TYR A 77 -14.92 -20.80 -18.40
C TYR A 77 -14.07 -19.69 -17.75
N GLN A 78 -14.68 -18.79 -16.96
CA GLN A 78 -13.94 -17.73 -16.28
C GLN A 78 -13.02 -18.30 -15.20
N TRP A 79 -13.49 -19.32 -14.49
CA TRP A 79 -12.69 -20.04 -13.50
C TRP A 79 -11.52 -20.79 -14.14
N GLU A 80 -11.79 -21.53 -15.20
CA GLU A 80 -10.75 -22.28 -15.92
C GLU A 80 -9.64 -21.35 -16.45
N ASP A 81 -10.00 -20.23 -17.08
CA ASP A 81 -9.04 -19.23 -17.55
C ASP A 81 -8.19 -18.66 -16.39
N ALA A 82 -8.82 -18.33 -15.26
CA ALA A 82 -8.12 -17.81 -14.09
C ALA A 82 -7.14 -18.84 -13.50
N VAL A 83 -7.56 -20.11 -13.38
CA VAL A 83 -6.71 -21.21 -12.92
C VAL A 83 -5.54 -21.43 -13.86
N ARG A 84 -5.77 -21.45 -15.19
CA ARG A 84 -4.70 -21.56 -16.20
C ARG A 84 -3.70 -20.42 -16.06
N PHE A 85 -4.17 -19.19 -15.88
CA PHE A 85 -3.29 -18.04 -15.66
C PHE A 85 -2.47 -18.18 -14.37
N TRP A 86 -3.09 -18.55 -13.25
CA TRP A 86 -2.36 -18.71 -11.98
C TRP A 86 -1.34 -19.85 -12.00
N ASN A 87 -1.56 -20.88 -12.83
CA ASN A 87 -0.63 -21.99 -13.02
C ASN A 87 0.43 -21.71 -14.12
N SER A 88 0.28 -20.63 -14.88
CA SER A 88 1.23 -20.25 -15.92
C SER A 88 2.53 -19.69 -15.33
N LYS A 89 3.61 -19.72 -16.13
CA LYS A 89 4.90 -19.13 -15.73
C LYS A 89 4.77 -17.65 -15.36
N LYS A 90 3.96 -16.91 -16.12
CA LYS A 90 3.67 -15.49 -15.86
C LYS A 90 2.95 -15.27 -14.52
N GLY A 91 2.01 -16.15 -14.18
CA GLY A 91 1.30 -16.13 -12.91
C GLY A 91 2.23 -16.40 -11.72
N GLU A 92 3.11 -17.39 -11.86
CA GLU A 92 4.15 -17.73 -10.88
C GLU A 92 5.16 -16.58 -10.69
N ASP A 93 5.68 -16.02 -11.79
CA ASP A 93 6.63 -14.92 -11.76
C ASP A 93 6.04 -13.69 -11.06
N ARG A 94 4.77 -13.36 -11.34
CA ARG A 94 4.07 -12.26 -10.69
C ARG A 94 3.93 -12.49 -9.18
N GLU A 95 3.65 -13.72 -8.77
CA GLU A 95 3.57 -14.07 -7.35
C GLU A 95 4.96 -13.96 -6.68
N ARG A 96 6.01 -14.46 -7.31
CA ARG A 96 7.39 -14.33 -6.82
C ARG A 96 7.80 -12.88 -6.63
N VAL A 97 7.51 -12.01 -7.62
CA VAL A 97 7.78 -10.58 -7.53
C VAL A 97 7.01 -9.97 -6.36
N GLY A 98 5.71 -10.30 -6.22
CA GLY A 98 4.89 -9.82 -5.09
C GLY A 98 5.45 -10.22 -3.72
N THR A 99 5.89 -11.47 -3.58
CA THR A 99 6.53 -11.98 -2.35
C THR A 99 7.85 -11.26 -2.08
N SER A 100 8.72 -11.11 -3.07
CA SER A 100 10.00 -10.41 -2.91
C SER A 100 9.80 -8.93 -2.56
N SER A 101 8.87 -8.25 -3.22
CA SER A 101 8.51 -6.87 -2.90
C SER A 101 7.98 -6.74 -1.47
N ARG A 102 7.13 -7.67 -1.02
CA ARG A 102 6.62 -7.67 0.35
C ARG A 102 7.71 -7.92 1.38
N GLN A 103 8.67 -8.81 1.09
CA GLN A 103 9.83 -9.05 1.95
C GLN A 103 10.74 -7.82 2.08
N LYS A 104 10.81 -6.98 1.03
CA LYS A 104 11.56 -5.71 1.05
C LYS A 104 10.86 -4.60 1.81
N GLN A 105 9.58 -4.75 2.16
CA GLN A 105 8.87 -3.79 3.00
C GLN A 105 9.30 -3.96 4.46
N LYS A 106 10.35 -3.24 4.86
CA LYS A 106 11.05 -3.42 6.15
C LYS A 106 10.26 -2.94 7.37
N PHE A 107 9.43 -1.91 7.21
CA PHE A 107 8.65 -1.33 8.32
C PHE A 107 7.39 -0.62 7.80
N THR A 108 6.42 -0.43 8.68
CA THR A 108 5.19 0.34 8.43
C THR A 108 5.01 1.36 9.54
N HIS A 109 4.36 2.49 9.24
CA HIS A 109 3.90 3.41 10.27
C HIS A 109 2.87 2.75 11.20
N THR A 110 2.74 3.28 12.40
CA THR A 110 1.93 2.74 13.51
C THR A 110 0.63 3.50 13.75
N THR A 111 0.36 4.52 12.94
CA THR A 111 -0.75 5.47 13.12
C THR A 111 -2.11 4.86 12.77
N GLY A 112 -2.14 3.63 12.22
CA GLY A 112 -3.36 2.96 11.81
C GLY A 112 -4.07 3.74 10.71
N SER A 113 -5.36 4.03 10.89
CA SER A 113 -6.14 4.85 9.96
C SER A 113 -5.91 6.36 10.11
N ARG A 114 -5.12 6.81 11.10
CA ARG A 114 -4.80 8.23 11.25
C ARG A 114 -3.79 8.63 10.18
N SER A 115 -4.13 9.66 9.42
CA SER A 115 -3.22 10.27 8.46
C SER A 115 -2.04 10.93 9.18
N PHE A 116 -0.93 11.11 8.47
CA PHE A 116 0.22 11.85 9.00
C PHE A 116 -0.12 13.30 9.35
N ALA A 117 -0.99 13.96 8.57
CA ALA A 117 -1.50 15.29 8.89
C ALA A 117 -2.24 15.33 10.23
N CYS A 118 -3.11 14.35 10.51
CA CYS A 118 -3.80 14.25 11.80
C CYS A 118 -2.88 13.91 12.98
N VAL A 119 -1.72 13.30 12.70
CA VAL A 119 -0.70 13.03 13.72
C VAL A 119 0.13 14.28 13.99
N ALA A 120 0.58 14.97 12.95
CA ALA A 120 1.27 16.24 13.04
C ALA A 120 0.45 17.26 13.82
N GLN A 121 -0.81 17.50 13.41
CA GLN A 121 -1.70 18.45 14.09
C GLN A 121 -1.89 18.14 15.58
N ALA A 122 -2.05 16.87 15.94
CA ALA A 122 -2.21 16.47 17.34
C ALA A 122 -0.92 16.69 18.15
N ALA A 123 0.24 16.42 17.54
CA ALA A 123 1.53 16.64 18.16
C ALA A 123 1.83 18.15 18.31
N GLU A 124 1.58 18.96 17.29
CA GLU A 124 1.70 20.43 17.33
C GLU A 124 0.79 21.06 18.38
N ALA A 125 -0.46 20.60 18.48
CA ALA A 125 -1.39 21.07 19.50
C ALA A 125 -0.92 20.74 20.93
N SER A 126 -0.16 19.64 21.09
CA SER A 126 0.37 19.21 22.39
C SER A 126 1.69 19.91 22.74
N SER A 127 2.57 20.15 21.77
CA SER A 127 3.89 20.76 21.97
C SER A 127 3.89 22.28 21.87
N GLY A 128 2.89 22.87 21.20
CA GLY A 128 2.87 24.29 20.83
C GLY A 128 3.89 24.67 19.74
N GLN A 129 4.56 23.70 19.13
CA GLN A 129 5.61 23.90 18.13
C GLN A 129 5.27 23.12 16.86
N LYS A 130 5.66 23.66 15.71
CA LYS A 130 5.56 22.95 14.42
C LYS A 130 6.33 21.63 14.47
N VAL A 131 5.73 20.58 13.92
CA VAL A 131 6.34 19.25 13.90
C VAL A 131 7.09 19.08 12.58
N GLY A 132 8.42 19.05 12.65
CA GLY A 132 9.29 18.77 11.51
C GLY A 132 9.14 17.34 10.98
N ARG A 133 9.62 17.09 9.76
CA ARG A 133 9.45 15.80 9.08
C ARG A 133 10.19 14.66 9.79
N LEU A 134 11.36 14.95 10.38
CA LEU A 134 12.09 13.98 11.18
C LEU A 134 11.33 13.60 12.46
N GLN A 135 10.72 14.59 13.12
CA GLN A 135 9.92 14.36 14.33
C GLN A 135 8.63 13.60 13.99
N LEU A 136 7.98 13.94 12.88
CA LEU A 136 6.81 13.21 12.39
C LEU A 136 7.16 11.76 12.06
N PHE A 137 8.32 11.51 11.44
CA PHE A 137 8.80 10.16 11.19
C PHE A 137 8.97 9.37 12.51
N ASP A 138 9.61 9.97 13.51
CA ASP A 138 9.81 9.33 14.83
C ASP A 138 8.48 8.97 15.50
N ILE A 139 7.53 9.90 15.54
CA ILE A 139 6.19 9.67 16.13
C ILE A 139 5.45 8.54 15.40
N THR A 140 5.47 8.56 14.07
CA THR A 140 4.69 7.64 13.24
C THR A 140 5.29 6.24 13.14
N HIS A 141 6.53 6.03 13.57
CA HIS A 141 7.22 4.73 13.50
C HIS A 141 7.54 4.14 14.87
N ARG A 142 7.02 4.74 15.95
CA ARG A 142 7.01 4.18 17.31
C ARG A 142 5.68 3.53 17.65
N LYS A 143 5.73 2.49 18.48
CA LYS A 143 4.53 1.92 19.11
C LYS A 143 3.93 2.92 20.10
N LYS A 144 2.71 2.63 20.57
CA LYS A 144 2.03 3.47 21.59
C LYS A 144 2.81 3.57 22.91
N ASP A 145 3.64 2.58 23.22
CA ASP A 145 4.52 2.56 24.40
C ASP A 145 5.86 3.32 24.18
N GLY A 146 6.05 3.95 23.01
CA GLY A 146 7.26 4.67 22.65
C GLY A 146 8.39 3.80 22.10
N THR A 147 8.25 2.47 22.12
CA THR A 147 9.29 1.56 21.61
C THR A 147 9.31 1.50 20.08
N PRO A 148 10.48 1.34 19.46
CA PRO A 148 10.59 1.14 18.02
C PRO A 148 9.90 -0.15 17.54
N MET A 149 9.38 -0.14 16.32
CA MET A 149 8.63 -1.27 15.75
C MET A 149 9.51 -2.47 15.39
N THR A 150 10.68 -2.22 14.82
CA THR A 150 11.63 -3.24 14.34
C THR A 150 13.06 -2.77 14.54
N SER A 151 14.03 -3.69 14.51
CA SER A 151 15.47 -3.37 14.53
C SER A 151 15.88 -2.43 13.40
N GLU A 152 15.28 -2.57 12.23
CA GLU A 152 15.53 -1.73 11.07
C GLU A 152 15.02 -0.31 11.27
N ALA A 153 13.85 -0.15 11.93
CA ALA A 153 13.35 1.17 12.29
C ALA A 153 14.29 1.86 13.29
N VAL A 154 14.88 1.10 14.23
CA VAL A 154 15.92 1.61 15.15
C VAL A 154 17.13 2.12 14.38
N GLU A 155 17.66 1.31 13.45
CA GLU A 155 18.83 1.67 12.65
C GLU A 155 18.57 2.94 11.83
N ILE A 156 17.41 3.03 11.19
CA ILE A 156 17.01 4.21 10.39
C ILE A 156 16.84 5.44 11.28
N MET A 157 16.15 5.33 12.41
CA MET A 157 16.02 6.44 13.36
C MET A 157 17.38 6.90 13.89
N GLY A 158 18.34 5.98 14.08
CA GLY A 158 19.72 6.31 14.42
C GLY A 158 20.38 7.16 13.33
N LYS A 159 20.40 6.67 12.09
CA LYS A 159 20.96 7.40 10.94
C LYS A 159 20.34 8.80 10.76
N LEU A 160 19.03 8.92 10.91
CA LEU A 160 18.33 10.21 10.83
C LEU A 160 18.80 11.19 11.92
N LYS A 161 19.04 10.70 13.15
CA LYS A 161 19.55 11.52 14.25
C LYS A 161 21.01 11.91 14.05
N ASP A 162 21.84 10.98 13.62
CA ASP A 162 23.26 11.22 13.37
C ASP A 162 23.45 12.26 12.27
N ASN A 163 22.76 12.10 11.13
CA ASN A 163 22.77 13.08 10.04
C ASN A 163 22.28 14.45 10.50
N LYS A 164 21.20 14.50 11.31
CA LYS A 164 20.70 15.77 11.84
C LYS A 164 21.76 16.50 12.66
N ALA A 165 22.46 15.79 13.55
CA ALA A 165 23.54 16.38 14.35
C ALA A 165 24.70 16.89 13.49
N GLU A 166 25.06 16.17 12.42
CA GLU A 166 26.09 16.59 11.46
C GLU A 166 25.70 17.87 10.70
N TYR A 167 24.46 17.95 10.22
CA TYR A 167 23.94 19.15 9.56
C TYR A 167 23.81 20.34 10.52
N GLU A 168 23.40 20.13 11.77
CA GLU A 168 23.34 21.22 12.76
C GLU A 168 24.73 21.74 13.13
N ALA A 169 25.74 20.87 13.22
CA ALA A 169 27.12 21.25 13.46
C ALA A 169 27.71 22.08 12.30
N THR A 170 27.34 21.78 11.06
CA THR A 170 27.81 22.51 9.87
C THR A 170 27.02 23.80 9.59
N ALA A 171 25.71 23.82 9.85
CA ALA A 171 24.86 24.99 9.70
C ALA A 171 25.19 26.10 10.71
N SER A 172 25.86 25.79 11.81
CA SER A 172 26.39 26.79 12.77
C SER A 172 27.42 27.76 12.15
N ILE A 173 27.81 27.59 10.87
CA ILE A 173 28.75 28.43 10.13
C ILE A 173 28.06 29.34 9.10
N ASP A 174 26.83 29.04 8.65
CA ASP A 174 26.11 29.79 7.62
C ASP A 174 24.65 30.05 8.04
N SER A 175 24.34 31.28 8.42
CA SER A 175 23.05 31.69 9.04
C SER A 175 21.84 31.69 8.10
N SER A 176 21.96 31.17 6.87
CA SER A 176 20.92 31.24 5.84
C SER A 176 20.15 29.92 5.60
N VAL A 177 20.48 28.84 6.33
CA VAL A 177 19.92 27.51 6.04
C VAL A 177 18.53 27.31 6.65
N ASN A 178 17.55 27.02 5.79
CA ASN A 178 16.17 26.68 6.20
C ASN A 178 16.11 25.25 6.78
N PHE A 179 15.69 25.12 8.05
CA PHE A 179 15.58 23.83 8.75
C PHE A 179 14.63 22.83 8.08
N GLU A 180 13.56 23.30 7.43
CA GLU A 180 12.61 22.42 6.73
C GLU A 180 13.27 21.77 5.49
N ASP A 181 14.20 22.47 4.85
CA ASP A 181 14.99 21.95 3.72
C ASP A 181 16.03 20.92 4.18
N ILE A 182 16.59 21.10 5.38
CA ILE A 182 17.52 20.14 6.00
C ILE A 182 16.82 18.82 6.32
N ASP A 183 15.67 18.87 7.02
CA ASP A 183 14.89 17.68 7.38
C ASP A 183 14.49 16.86 6.12
N ASN A 184 14.06 17.55 5.06
CA ASN A 184 13.71 16.93 3.78
C ASN A 184 14.91 16.27 3.11
N ARG A 185 16.07 16.94 3.12
CA ARG A 185 17.31 16.41 2.57
C ARG A 185 17.77 15.16 3.31
N ILE A 186 17.80 15.19 4.64
CA ILE A 186 18.19 14.05 5.48
C ILE A 186 17.27 12.85 5.23
N ILE A 187 15.94 13.08 5.18
CA ILE A 187 14.97 12.02 4.87
C ILE A 187 15.26 11.41 3.49
N ASN A 188 15.50 12.22 2.47
CA ASN A 188 15.77 11.72 1.12
C ASN A 188 17.12 10.98 1.04
N GLU A 189 18.14 11.40 1.79
CA GLU A 189 19.45 10.71 1.86
C GLU A 189 19.33 9.33 2.53
N VAL A 190 18.52 9.21 3.59
CA VAL A 190 18.38 7.96 4.35
C VAL A 190 17.34 7.02 3.76
N LEU A 191 16.20 7.53 3.31
CA LEU A 191 15.04 6.74 2.86
C LEU A 191 14.88 6.73 1.34
N GLY A 192 15.62 7.56 0.62
CA GLY A 192 15.40 7.84 -0.80
C GLY A 192 14.31 8.89 -1.02
N PRO A 193 14.17 9.40 -2.27
CA PRO A 193 13.14 10.36 -2.61
C PRO A 193 11.75 9.76 -2.45
N GLU A 194 10.80 10.58 -1.99
CA GLU A 194 9.39 10.20 -1.99
C GLU A 194 8.93 9.86 -3.40
N LYS A 195 8.22 8.73 -3.52
CA LYS A 195 7.55 8.35 -4.76
C LYS A 195 6.10 8.73 -4.64
N GLU A 196 5.66 9.67 -5.45
CA GLU A 196 4.23 9.96 -5.61
C GLU A 196 3.51 8.66 -6.07
N SER A 197 2.46 8.29 -5.35
CA SER A 197 1.75 7.01 -5.51
C SER A 197 0.32 7.19 -6.01
#